data_AF-A0A2G1YGV9-F1
#
_entry.id   AF-A0A2G1YGV9-F1
#
_cell.length_a   1.000
_cell.length_b   1.000
_cell.length_c   1.000
_cell.angle_alpha   90.00
_cell.angle_beta   90.00
_cell.angle_gamma   90.00
#
_symmetry.space_group_name_H-M   'P 1'
#
loop_
_entity.id
_entity.type
_entity.pdbx_description
1 polymer ?
#
loop_
_entity_poly.entity_id
_entity_poly.type
_entity_poly.pdbx_seq_one_letter_code
_entity_poly.pdbx_strand_id
1 'polypeptide(L)'
;MFDQKILSATGASLANIDVSAEIAAATTLAVERGKIVEAIENGRARMFEIAREIARVRDGAVVDPIEAAEALIAGVDVQARSIDDLEAEKKAIEIGLRELRQREDAVTMGEAEHRGAAVSIIAGTASELVVSLEKAATDAVEKLSAIYASVEAVRQATASGNATELARRLEASLGRLIANGLGHQGTVSVPPDIVKALAPGAEAMRQARLSCPVQVRGPQF
;
A
#
# COMPACT_ATOMS: atom_id res chain seq x y z
N MET A 1 11.33 23.88 21.37
CA MET A 1 12.46 23.06 20.92
C MET A 1 12.02 21.62 21.11
N PHE A 2 11.90 20.83 20.04
CA PHE A 2 11.51 19.42 20.16
C PHE A 2 12.52 18.68 21.04
N ASP A 3 12.07 17.64 21.74
CA ASP A 3 12.99 16.84 22.55
C ASP A 3 13.96 16.11 21.62
N GLN A 4 15.18 16.63 21.55
CA GLN A 4 16.22 16.10 20.68
C GLN A 4 16.59 14.67 21.05
N LYS A 5 16.34 14.25 22.31
CA LYS A 5 16.48 12.84 22.72
C LYS A 5 15.43 11.96 22.07
N ILE A 6 14.17 12.39 22.04
CA ILE A 6 13.08 11.64 21.39
C ILE A 6 13.33 11.55 19.89
N LEU A 7 13.67 12.66 19.23
CA LEU A 7 14.00 12.64 17.80
C LEU A 7 15.17 11.72 17.47
N SER A 8 16.23 11.75 18.28
CA SER A 8 17.38 10.86 18.11
C SER A 8 17.03 9.39 18.38
N ALA A 9 16.21 9.12 19.41
CA ALA A 9 15.79 7.78 19.77
C ALA A 9 14.87 7.19 18.68
N THR A 10 13.85 7.94 18.23
CA THR A 10 12.98 7.53 17.13
C THR A 10 13.77 7.32 15.84
N GLY A 11 14.70 8.22 15.51
CA GLY A 11 15.56 8.06 14.34
C GLY A 11 16.44 6.80 14.41
N ALA A 12 17.02 6.51 15.57
CA ALA A 12 17.80 5.28 15.78
C ALA A 12 16.92 4.02 15.72
N SER A 13 15.73 4.04 16.33
CA SER A 13 14.81 2.91 16.30
C SER A 13 14.30 2.65 14.89
N LEU A 14 13.90 3.69 14.15
CA LEU A 14 13.48 3.57 12.74
C LEU A 14 14.62 3.08 11.84
N ALA A 15 15.87 3.45 12.12
CA ALA A 15 17.04 2.95 11.40
C ALA A 15 17.34 1.47 11.65
N ASN A 16 16.90 0.95 12.81
CA ASN A 16 17.08 -0.45 13.20
C ASN A 16 15.82 -1.29 12.97
N ILE A 17 14.75 -0.73 12.39
CA ILE A 17 13.58 -1.51 12.03
C ILE A 17 13.99 -2.57 11.01
N ASP A 18 13.71 -3.81 11.36
CA ASP A 18 13.79 -4.92 10.45
C ASP A 18 12.39 -5.38 10.06
N VAL A 19 11.97 -5.01 8.86
CA VAL A 19 10.75 -5.53 8.19
C VAL A 19 11.11 -6.48 7.05
N SER A 20 12.37 -6.89 6.93
CA SER A 20 12.86 -7.69 5.81
C SER A 20 12.15 -9.05 5.72
N ALA A 21 11.88 -9.67 6.87
CA ALA A 21 11.15 -10.94 6.95
C ALA A 21 9.72 -10.80 6.39
N GLU A 22 8.99 -9.76 6.81
CA GLU A 22 7.62 -9.49 6.34
C GLU A 22 7.59 -9.16 4.84
N ILE A 23 8.55 -8.37 4.36
CA ILE A 23 8.68 -8.03 2.94
C ILE A 23 9.02 -9.28 2.11
N ALA A 24 9.93 -10.13 2.60
CA ALA A 24 10.32 -11.37 1.93
C ALA A 24 9.13 -12.34 1.83
N ALA A 25 8.35 -12.47 2.91
CA ALA A 25 7.14 -13.29 2.92
C ALA A 25 6.09 -12.76 1.93
N ALA A 26 5.77 -11.46 1.98
CA ALA A 26 4.84 -10.84 1.04
C ALA A 26 5.30 -10.93 -0.43
N THR A 27 6.62 -10.85 -0.68
CA THR A 27 7.18 -10.99 -2.03
C THR A 27 7.07 -12.43 -2.53
N THR A 28 7.33 -13.41 -1.67
CA THR A 28 7.19 -14.84 -1.99
C THR A 28 5.74 -15.17 -2.35
N LEU A 29 4.79 -14.68 -1.56
CA LEU A 29 3.36 -14.83 -1.83
C LEU A 29 2.94 -14.12 -3.13
N ALA A 30 3.47 -12.94 -3.42
CA ALA A 30 3.19 -12.25 -4.69
C ALA A 30 3.69 -13.03 -5.93
N VAL A 31 4.85 -13.69 -5.83
CA VAL A 31 5.35 -14.58 -6.88
C VAL A 31 4.45 -15.80 -7.02
N GLU A 32 4.00 -16.38 -5.90
CA GLU A 32 3.05 -17.50 -5.91
C GLU A 32 1.72 -17.11 -6.56
N ARG A 33 1.15 -15.95 -6.19
CA ARG A 33 -0.06 -15.41 -6.80
C ARG A 33 0.08 -15.27 -8.31
N GLY A 34 1.22 -14.75 -8.78
CA GLY A 34 1.52 -14.65 -10.20
C GLY A 34 1.41 -16.00 -10.93
N LYS A 35 1.99 -17.06 -10.35
CA LYS A 35 1.89 -18.43 -10.90
C LYS A 35 0.47 -18.96 -10.88
N ILE A 36 -0.30 -18.67 -9.83
CA ILE A 36 -1.71 -19.09 -9.71
C ILE A 36 -2.56 -18.40 -10.79
N VAL A 37 -2.40 -17.09 -10.98
CA VAL A 37 -3.11 -16.33 -12.02
C VAL A 37 -2.79 -16.89 -13.41
N GLU A 38 -1.52 -17.12 -13.71
CA GLU A 38 -1.08 -17.74 -14.98
C GLU A 38 -1.70 -19.13 -15.16
N ALA A 39 -1.71 -19.97 -14.12
CA ALA A 39 -2.34 -21.29 -14.16
C ALA A 39 -3.87 -21.20 -14.39
N ILE A 40 -4.54 -20.21 -13.81
CA ILE A 40 -5.97 -19.95 -14.03
C ILE A 40 -6.23 -19.54 -15.48
N GLU A 41 -5.40 -18.66 -16.05
CA GLU A 41 -5.51 -18.23 -17.45
C GLU A 41 -5.29 -19.40 -18.41
N ASN A 42 -4.26 -20.20 -18.19
CA ASN A 42 -3.97 -21.41 -18.97
C ASN A 42 -5.10 -22.43 -18.85
N GLY A 43 -5.64 -22.66 -17.64
CA GLY A 43 -6.78 -23.55 -17.43
C GLY A 43 -8.05 -23.07 -18.15
N ARG A 44 -8.31 -21.76 -18.17
CA ARG A 44 -9.43 -21.19 -18.95
C ARG A 44 -9.22 -21.37 -20.46
N ALA A 45 -8.02 -21.10 -20.96
CA ALA A 45 -7.68 -21.32 -22.37
C ALA A 45 -7.91 -22.78 -22.77
N ARG A 46 -7.46 -23.73 -21.94
CA ARG A 46 -7.67 -25.17 -22.17
C ARG A 46 -9.15 -25.55 -22.17
N MET A 47 -9.97 -24.98 -21.29
CA MET A 47 -11.43 -25.21 -21.33
C MET A 47 -12.06 -24.73 -22.64
N PHE A 48 -11.60 -23.61 -23.21
CA PHE A 48 -12.07 -23.15 -24.52
C PHE A 48 -11.64 -24.08 -25.65
N GLU A 49 -10.42 -24.62 -25.61
CA GLU A 49 -9.95 -25.63 -26.56
C GLU A 49 -10.80 -26.90 -26.50
N ILE A 50 -11.03 -27.44 -25.30
CA ILE A 50 -11.87 -28.62 -25.10
C ILE A 50 -13.29 -28.37 -25.61
N ALA A 51 -13.87 -27.20 -25.36
CA ALA A 51 -15.20 -26.86 -25.88
C ALA A 51 -15.23 -26.85 -27.43
N ARG A 52 -14.16 -26.39 -28.08
CA ARG A 52 -14.00 -26.45 -29.55
C ARG A 52 -13.81 -27.88 -30.04
N GLU A 53 -13.01 -28.68 -29.35
CA GLU A 53 -12.81 -30.11 -29.65
C GLU A 53 -14.14 -30.88 -29.58
N ILE A 54 -14.93 -30.68 -28.51
CA ILE A 54 -16.26 -31.29 -28.37
C ILE A 54 -17.19 -30.87 -29.51
N ALA A 55 -17.22 -29.58 -29.87
CA ALA A 55 -18.05 -29.10 -30.97
C ALA A 55 -17.65 -29.73 -32.31
N ARG A 56 -16.35 -29.82 -32.61
CA ARG A 56 -15.85 -30.49 -33.82
C ARG A 56 -16.26 -31.96 -33.88
N VAL A 57 -16.14 -32.69 -32.77
CA VAL A 57 -16.53 -34.11 -32.70
C VAL A 57 -18.04 -34.26 -32.87
N ARG A 58 -18.87 -33.38 -32.28
CA ARG A 58 -20.34 -33.41 -32.40
C ARG A 58 -20.84 -33.03 -33.78
N ASP A 59 -20.22 -32.06 -34.44
CA ASP A 59 -20.58 -31.61 -35.79
C ASP A 59 -20.09 -32.58 -36.89
N GLY A 60 -19.48 -33.70 -36.50
CA GLY A 60 -18.98 -34.71 -37.42
C GLY A 60 -17.82 -34.19 -38.27
N ALA A 61 -17.00 -33.27 -37.74
CA ALA A 61 -15.77 -32.83 -38.40
C ALA A 61 -14.86 -34.04 -38.56
N VAL A 62 -14.91 -34.60 -39.77
CA VAL A 62 -14.07 -35.70 -40.25
C VAL A 62 -12.63 -35.27 -40.01
N VAL A 63 -11.85 -36.10 -39.31
CA VAL A 63 -10.38 -35.98 -39.29
C VAL A 63 -9.94 -35.64 -40.71
N ASP A 64 -9.12 -34.60 -40.90
CA ASP A 64 -8.69 -34.23 -42.25
C ASP A 64 -8.25 -35.52 -42.97
N PRO A 65 -8.92 -35.92 -44.06
CA PRO A 65 -8.67 -37.21 -44.68
C PRO A 65 -7.21 -37.37 -45.13
N ILE A 66 -6.50 -36.25 -45.32
CA ILE A 66 -5.05 -36.24 -45.56
C ILE A 66 -4.29 -36.56 -44.28
N GLU A 67 -4.61 -35.92 -43.16
CA GLU A 67 -3.97 -36.17 -41.85
C GLU A 67 -4.26 -37.59 -41.33
N ALA A 68 -5.47 -38.10 -41.56
CA ALA A 68 -5.84 -39.49 -41.29
C ALA A 68 -5.06 -40.48 -42.18
N ALA A 69 -4.88 -40.17 -43.47
CA ALA A 69 -4.12 -40.99 -44.40
C ALA A 69 -2.61 -40.96 -44.10
N GLU A 70 -2.06 -39.80 -43.73
CA GLU A 70 -0.67 -39.62 -43.33
C GLU A 70 -0.36 -40.38 -42.02
N ALA A 71 -1.27 -40.35 -41.06
CA ALA A 71 -1.12 -41.14 -39.83
C ALA A 71 -1.21 -42.65 -40.08
N LEU A 72 -2.10 -43.09 -40.99
CA LEU A 72 -2.16 -44.48 -41.48
C LEU A 72 -0.86 -44.92 -42.16
N ILE A 73 -0.25 -44.05 -42.98
CA ILE A 73 1.04 -44.29 -43.63
C ILE A 73 2.18 -44.34 -42.60
N ALA A 74 2.14 -43.47 -41.59
CA ALA A 74 3.13 -43.39 -40.52
C ALA A 74 2.96 -44.51 -39.46
N GLY A 75 1.90 -45.32 -39.53
CA GLY A 75 1.57 -46.34 -38.54
C GLY A 75 1.24 -45.76 -37.16
N VAL A 76 0.82 -44.49 -37.11
CA VAL A 76 0.43 -43.80 -35.88
C VAL A 76 -1.06 -43.98 -35.65
N ASP A 77 -1.41 -44.54 -34.50
CA ASP A 77 -2.81 -44.68 -34.09
C ASP A 77 -3.37 -43.29 -33.75
N VAL A 78 -4.24 -42.75 -34.60
CA VAL A 78 -4.94 -41.49 -34.33
C VAL A 78 -6.05 -41.78 -33.34
N GLN A 79 -5.74 -41.72 -32.05
CA GLN A 79 -6.77 -41.82 -31.02
C GLN A 79 -7.64 -40.57 -31.06
N ALA A 80 -8.78 -40.66 -31.74
CA ALA A 80 -9.86 -39.71 -31.59
C ALA A 80 -10.30 -39.74 -30.13
N ARG A 81 -10.07 -38.64 -29.40
CA ARG A 81 -10.53 -38.51 -28.02
C ARG A 81 -12.05 -38.58 -27.98
N SER A 82 -12.60 -39.39 -27.09
CA SER A 82 -14.05 -39.48 -26.96
C SER A 82 -14.61 -38.20 -26.34
N ILE A 83 -15.88 -37.90 -26.63
CA ILE A 83 -16.58 -36.78 -25.97
C ILE A 83 -16.55 -36.98 -24.44
N ASP A 84 -16.71 -38.21 -23.96
CA ASP A 84 -16.68 -38.54 -22.53
C ASP A 84 -15.32 -38.21 -21.90
N ASP A 85 -14.21 -38.47 -22.59
CA ASP A 85 -12.85 -38.11 -22.12
C ASP A 85 -12.65 -36.59 -22.05
N LEU A 86 -13.20 -35.87 -23.03
CA LEU A 86 -13.14 -34.40 -23.08
C LEU A 86 -14.01 -33.76 -21.99
N GLU A 87 -15.20 -34.31 -21.74
CA GLU A 87 -16.08 -33.88 -20.65
C GLU A 87 -15.47 -34.18 -19.27
N ALA A 88 -14.79 -35.33 -19.13
CA ALA A 88 -14.04 -35.68 -17.93
C ALA A 88 -12.86 -34.72 -17.68
N GLU A 89 -12.05 -34.41 -18.70
CA GLU A 89 -10.96 -33.41 -18.60
C GLU A 89 -11.51 -32.03 -18.23
N LYS A 90 -12.59 -31.58 -18.89
CA LYS A 90 -13.23 -30.30 -18.58
C LYS A 90 -13.65 -30.22 -17.11
N LYS A 91 -14.30 -31.26 -16.59
CA LYS A 91 -14.72 -31.31 -15.18
C LYS A 91 -13.52 -31.30 -14.22
N ALA A 92 -12.44 -31.99 -14.56
CA ALA A 92 -11.20 -31.97 -13.78
C ALA A 92 -10.60 -30.56 -13.75
N ILE A 93 -10.56 -29.86 -14.88
CA ILE A 93 -10.10 -28.47 -14.97
C ILE A 93 -11.00 -27.53 -14.17
N GLU A 94 -12.32 -27.68 -14.22
CA GLU A 94 -13.25 -26.87 -13.42
C GLU A 94 -13.02 -27.02 -11.90
N ILE A 95 -12.72 -28.24 -11.44
CA ILE A 95 -12.35 -28.50 -10.05
C ILE A 95 -11.01 -27.82 -9.73
N GLY A 96 -9.98 -28.04 -10.54
CA GLY A 96 -8.67 -27.43 -10.34
C GLY A 96 -8.71 -25.90 -10.35
N LEU A 97 -9.50 -25.28 -11.23
CA LEU A 97 -9.70 -23.83 -11.26
C LEU A 97 -10.38 -23.31 -9.99
N ARG A 98 -11.29 -24.09 -9.38
CA ARG A 98 -11.91 -23.72 -8.10
C ARG A 98 -10.89 -23.73 -6.97
N GLU A 99 -10.06 -24.76 -6.90
CA GLU A 99 -8.99 -24.87 -5.91
C GLU A 99 -7.94 -23.77 -6.08
N LEU A 100 -7.55 -23.47 -7.33
CA LEU A 100 -6.63 -22.37 -7.62
C LEU A 100 -7.17 -21.01 -7.17
N ARG A 101 -8.47 -20.73 -7.36
CA ARG A 101 -9.10 -19.50 -6.85
C ARG A 101 -9.11 -19.43 -5.33
N GLN A 102 -9.44 -20.52 -4.64
CA GLN A 102 -9.38 -20.56 -3.18
C GLN A 102 -7.96 -20.31 -2.67
N ARG A 103 -6.96 -20.84 -3.38
CA ARG A 103 -5.54 -20.58 -3.08
C ARG A 103 -5.14 -19.13 -3.39
N GLU A 104 -5.62 -18.55 -4.48
CA GLU A 104 -5.40 -17.14 -4.83
C GLU A 104 -5.92 -16.21 -3.73
N ASP A 105 -7.13 -16.48 -3.21
CA ASP A 105 -7.72 -15.72 -2.11
C ASP A 105 -6.86 -15.82 -0.84
N ALA A 106 -6.45 -17.05 -0.48
CA ALA A 106 -5.60 -17.28 0.69
C ALA A 106 -4.23 -16.58 0.59
N VAL A 107 -3.58 -16.66 -0.57
CA VAL A 107 -2.31 -15.98 -0.85
C VAL A 107 -2.49 -14.45 -0.80
N THR A 108 -3.59 -13.93 -1.33
CA THR A 108 -3.90 -12.50 -1.29
C THR A 108 -4.12 -12.00 0.14
N MET A 109 -4.82 -12.78 0.98
CA MET A 109 -4.97 -12.48 2.40
C MET A 109 -3.62 -12.48 3.12
N GLY A 110 -2.79 -13.51 2.89
CA GLY A 110 -1.45 -13.59 3.48
C GLY A 110 -0.54 -12.42 3.06
N GLU A 111 -0.59 -12.00 1.79
CA GLU A 111 0.13 -10.80 1.34
C GLU A 111 -0.30 -9.56 2.13
N ALA A 112 -1.60 -9.39 2.34
CA ALA A 112 -2.15 -8.25 3.07
C ALA A 112 -1.76 -8.29 4.56
N GLU A 113 -1.75 -9.48 5.18
CA GLU A 113 -1.33 -9.69 6.56
C GLU A 113 0.14 -9.31 6.77
N HIS A 114 1.05 -9.81 5.94
CA HIS A 114 2.48 -9.48 6.04
C HIS A 114 2.76 -8.00 5.78
N ARG A 115 2.08 -7.38 4.81
CA ARG A 115 2.17 -5.93 4.60
C ARG A 115 1.61 -5.15 5.79
N GLY A 116 0.49 -5.59 6.36
CA GLY A 116 -0.10 -5.00 7.55
C GLY A 116 0.81 -5.10 8.77
N ALA A 117 1.47 -6.24 8.96
CA ALA A 117 2.46 -6.44 10.02
C ALA A 117 3.65 -5.47 9.86
N ALA A 118 4.18 -5.31 8.65
CA ALA A 118 5.25 -4.35 8.36
C ALA A 118 4.82 -2.90 8.69
N VAL A 119 3.60 -2.50 8.31
CA VAL A 119 3.03 -1.18 8.69
C VAL A 119 2.95 -1.03 10.20
N SER A 120 2.47 -2.05 10.91
CA SER A 120 2.29 -2.03 12.36
C SER A 120 3.62 -1.86 13.10
N ILE A 121 4.68 -2.56 12.66
CA ILE A 121 6.03 -2.43 13.21
C ILE A 121 6.55 -1.00 13.05
N ILE A 122 6.39 -0.42 11.86
CA ILE A 122 6.82 0.94 11.55
C ILE A 122 6.04 1.96 12.39
N ALA A 123 4.71 1.82 12.45
CA ALA A 123 3.83 2.70 13.21
C ALA A 123 4.13 2.62 14.73
N GLY A 124 4.30 1.42 15.27
CA GLY A 124 4.64 1.20 16.67
C GLY A 124 5.96 1.90 17.06
N THR A 125 6.95 1.86 16.18
CA THR A 125 8.25 2.52 16.40
C THR A 125 8.15 4.05 16.42
N ALA A 126 7.18 4.62 15.71
CA ALA A 126 6.94 6.06 15.68
C ALA A 126 5.97 6.54 16.79
N SER A 127 5.39 5.65 17.60
CA SER A 127 4.34 5.97 18.57
C SER A 127 4.77 7.03 19.60
N GLU A 128 5.97 6.89 20.16
CA GLU A 128 6.49 7.87 21.13
C GLU A 128 6.69 9.27 20.53
N LEU A 129 7.05 9.34 19.24
CA LEU A 129 7.16 10.61 18.54
C LEU A 129 5.78 11.26 18.37
N VAL A 130 4.74 10.48 18.08
CA VAL A 130 3.36 11.00 17.99
C VAL A 130 2.91 11.60 19.33
N VAL A 131 3.13 10.89 20.44
CA VAL A 131 2.81 11.39 21.79
C VAL A 131 3.60 12.66 22.11
N SER A 132 4.88 12.71 21.73
CA SER A 132 5.72 13.90 21.92
C SER A 132 5.24 15.08 21.08
N LEU A 133 4.84 14.85 19.84
CA LEU A 133 4.28 15.86 18.95
C LEU A 133 2.96 16.41 19.48
N GLU A 134 2.08 15.55 20.01
CA GLU A 134 0.83 15.98 20.65
C GLU A 134 1.10 16.87 21.85
N LYS A 135 2.00 16.44 22.76
CA LYS A 135 2.39 17.27 23.91
C LYS A 135 2.98 18.62 23.47
N ALA A 136 3.87 18.61 22.49
CA ALA A 136 4.49 19.83 21.97
C ALA A 136 3.46 20.77 21.32
N ALA A 137 2.45 20.22 20.65
CA ALA A 137 1.34 20.99 20.08
C ALA A 137 0.50 21.65 21.18
N THR A 138 0.14 20.90 22.22
CA THR A 138 -0.60 21.42 23.39
C THR A 138 0.17 22.53 24.09
N ASP A 139 1.45 22.30 24.42
CA ASP A 139 2.31 23.32 25.05
C ASP A 139 2.43 24.60 24.20
N ALA A 140 2.46 24.46 22.86
CA ALA A 140 2.53 25.60 21.95
C ALA A 140 1.22 26.41 21.95
N VAL A 141 0.08 25.74 21.98
CA VAL A 141 -1.24 26.39 22.09
C VAL A 141 -1.37 27.13 23.42
N GLU A 142 -0.93 26.54 24.53
CA GLU A 142 -0.93 27.18 25.86
C GLU A 142 -0.02 28.41 25.91
N LYS A 143 1.18 28.33 25.33
CA LYS A 143 2.09 29.50 25.28
C LYS A 143 1.52 30.61 24.40
N LEU A 144 0.92 30.26 23.27
CA LEU A 144 0.31 31.25 22.38
C LEU A 144 -0.88 31.94 23.07
N SER A 145 -1.72 31.19 23.78
CA SER A 145 -2.85 31.75 24.53
C SER A 145 -2.39 32.67 25.67
N ALA A 146 -1.31 32.30 26.38
CA ALA A 146 -0.71 33.14 27.42
C ALA A 146 -0.12 34.44 26.85
N ILE A 147 0.55 34.39 25.70
CA ILE A 147 1.06 35.58 25.00
C ILE A 147 -0.11 36.49 24.61
N TYR A 148 -1.17 35.91 24.03
CA TYR A 148 -2.35 36.67 23.64
C TYR A 148 -3.01 37.36 24.84
N ALA A 149 -3.22 36.64 25.94
CA ALA A 149 -3.74 37.22 27.19
C ALA A 149 -2.85 38.34 27.74
N SER A 150 -1.52 38.19 27.65
CA SER A 150 -0.57 39.21 28.09
C SER A 150 -0.64 40.47 27.22
N VAL A 151 -0.73 40.32 25.89
CA VAL A 151 -0.88 41.45 24.97
C VAL A 151 -2.19 42.20 25.23
N GLU A 152 -3.28 41.46 25.46
CA GLU A 152 -4.58 42.05 25.77
C GLU A 152 -4.58 42.78 27.12
N ALA A 153 -3.94 42.21 28.16
CA ALA A 153 -3.77 42.87 29.44
C ALA A 153 -2.98 44.19 29.31
N VAL A 154 -1.88 44.18 28.54
CA VAL A 154 -1.11 45.40 28.26
C VAL A 154 -1.95 46.42 27.48
N ARG A 155 -2.72 45.98 26.49
CA ARG A 155 -3.62 46.84 25.71
C ARG A 155 -4.63 47.56 26.61
N GLN A 156 -5.29 46.81 27.51
CA GLN A 156 -6.27 47.36 28.44
C GLN A 156 -5.64 48.28 29.48
N ALA A 157 -4.45 47.94 29.99
CA ALA A 157 -3.78 48.72 31.04
C ALA A 157 -3.14 50.02 30.52
N THR A 158 -2.69 50.05 29.25
CA THR A 158 -1.84 51.15 28.74
C THR A 158 -2.49 52.01 27.64
N ALA A 159 -3.60 51.57 27.04
CA ALA A 159 -4.16 52.16 25.82
C ALA A 159 -3.13 52.34 24.67
N SER A 160 -2.05 51.55 24.67
CA SER A 160 -0.97 51.65 23.70
C SER A 160 -1.40 51.20 22.30
N GLY A 161 -1.20 52.07 21.30
CA GLY A 161 -1.42 51.74 19.89
C GLY A 161 -0.55 50.56 19.41
N ASN A 162 0.65 50.39 19.97
CA ASN A 162 1.54 49.28 19.64
C ASN A 162 1.01 47.94 20.14
N ALA A 163 0.45 47.90 21.36
CA ALA A 163 -0.19 46.70 21.89
C ALA A 163 -1.44 46.32 21.09
N THR A 164 -2.21 47.34 20.67
CA THR A 164 -3.37 47.16 19.78
C THR A 164 -2.97 46.56 18.42
N GLU A 165 -1.92 47.10 17.78
CA GLU A 165 -1.46 46.57 16.48
C GLU A 165 -0.84 45.16 16.62
N LEU A 166 -0.15 44.87 17.73
CA LEU A 166 0.34 43.52 18.01
C LEU A 166 -0.81 42.50 18.17
N ALA A 167 -1.85 42.86 18.95
CA ALA A 167 -3.05 42.02 19.10
C ALA A 167 -3.69 41.72 17.75
N ARG A 168 -3.91 42.76 16.94
CA ARG A 168 -4.51 42.64 15.59
C ARG A 168 -3.68 41.74 14.66
N ARG A 169 -2.34 41.83 14.71
CA ARG A 169 -1.44 40.98 13.92
C ARG A 169 -1.48 39.51 14.35
N LEU A 170 -1.60 39.26 15.65
CA LEU A 170 -1.76 37.91 16.20
C LEU A 170 -3.11 37.30 15.78
N GLU A 171 -4.20 38.05 15.91
CA GLU A 171 -5.54 37.64 15.42
C GLU A 171 -5.53 37.32 13.92
N ALA A 172 -4.95 38.20 13.10
CA ALA A 172 -4.86 37.97 11.66
C ALA A 172 -4.02 36.73 11.31
N SER A 173 -2.97 36.44 12.08
CA SER A 173 -2.12 35.27 11.87
C SER A 173 -2.83 33.97 12.27
N LEU A 174 -3.55 33.99 13.40
CA LEU A 174 -4.40 32.87 13.83
C LEU A 174 -5.56 32.63 12.86
N GLY A 175 -6.20 33.69 12.39
CA GLY A 175 -7.27 33.62 11.40
C GLY A 175 -6.80 32.97 10.10
N ARG A 176 -5.58 33.28 9.63
CA ARG A 176 -4.97 32.62 8.46
C ARG A 176 -4.71 31.12 8.69
N LEU A 177 -4.27 30.74 9.89
CA LEU A 177 -4.03 29.34 10.23
C LEU A 177 -5.34 28.53 10.27
N ILE A 178 -6.40 29.12 10.84
CA ILE A 178 -7.73 28.50 10.92
C ILE A 178 -8.37 28.40 9.53
N ALA A 179 -8.35 29.49 8.75
CA ALA A 179 -9.02 29.57 7.45
C ALA A 179 -8.39 28.67 6.39
N ASN A 180 -7.07 28.50 6.39
CA ASN A 180 -6.39 27.66 5.40
C ASN A 180 -6.40 26.18 5.78
N GLY A 181 -6.72 25.86 7.04
CA GLY A 181 -6.53 24.53 7.63
C GLY A 181 -5.06 24.13 7.61
N LEU A 182 -4.56 23.56 8.71
CA LEU A 182 -3.21 22.97 8.73
C LEU A 182 -3.05 21.76 7.77
N GLY A 183 -4.07 21.40 6.97
CA GLY A 183 -4.09 20.11 6.30
C GLY A 183 -4.89 19.95 5.01
N HIS A 184 -5.29 21.01 4.29
CA HIS A 184 -6.09 20.77 3.06
C HIS A 184 -5.33 20.89 1.74
N GLN A 185 -4.43 21.86 1.51
CA GLN A 185 -3.71 21.94 0.22
C GLN A 185 -2.31 22.59 0.26
N GLY A 186 -1.79 22.94 1.44
CA GLY A 186 -0.49 23.58 1.57
C GLY A 186 0.62 22.58 1.89
N THR A 187 1.75 22.64 1.18
CA THR A 187 3.01 22.05 1.62
C THR A 187 3.38 22.65 2.98
N VAL A 188 3.03 21.95 4.06
CA VAL A 188 3.44 22.35 5.41
C VAL A 188 4.93 22.06 5.54
N SER A 189 5.71 23.11 5.82
CA SER A 189 7.15 22.96 6.04
C SER A 189 7.38 22.15 7.32
N VAL A 190 7.86 20.92 7.16
CA VAL A 190 8.26 20.05 8.27
C VAL A 190 9.68 20.43 8.70
N PRO A 191 9.96 20.58 10.01
CA PRO A 191 11.32 20.79 10.51
C PRO A 191 12.30 19.73 10.00
N PRO A 192 13.52 20.11 9.58
CA PRO A 192 14.49 19.19 8.97
C PRO A 192 14.89 18.05 9.91
N ASP A 193 14.89 18.28 11.23
CA ASP A 193 15.21 17.25 12.22
C ASP A 193 14.15 16.13 12.26
N ILE A 194 12.87 16.47 12.07
CA ILE A 194 11.78 15.49 11.98
C ILE A 194 11.91 14.72 10.67
N VAL A 195 12.19 15.40 9.55
CA VAL A 195 12.42 14.74 8.26
C VAL A 195 13.58 13.76 8.35
N LYS A 196 14.69 14.15 8.99
CA LYS A 196 15.86 13.30 9.19
C LYS A 196 15.56 12.09 10.07
N ALA A 197 14.81 12.28 11.16
CA ALA A 197 14.42 11.20 12.06
C ALA A 197 13.51 10.17 11.35
N LEU A 198 12.61 10.63 10.47
CA LEU A 198 11.64 9.76 9.77
C LEU A 198 12.20 9.11 8.49
N ALA A 199 13.32 9.59 7.96
CA ALA A 199 13.88 9.11 6.70
C ALA A 199 14.12 7.58 6.64
N PRO A 200 14.62 6.91 7.69
CA PRO A 200 14.80 5.46 7.66
C PRO A 200 13.47 4.70 7.59
N GLY A 201 12.43 5.15 8.31
CA GLY A 201 11.10 4.57 8.23
C GLY A 201 10.44 4.77 6.87
N ALA A 202 10.68 5.92 6.23
CA ALA A 202 10.21 6.18 4.86
C ALA A 202 10.87 5.25 3.82
N GLU A 203 12.15 4.93 4.01
CA GLU A 203 12.85 3.94 3.18
C GLU A 203 12.30 2.53 3.40
N ALA A 204 12.09 2.12 4.65
CA ALA A 204 11.46 0.83 4.98
C ALA A 204 10.05 0.69 4.36
N MET A 205 9.23 1.74 4.42
CA MET A 205 7.92 1.77 3.76
C MET A 205 8.04 1.67 2.23
N ARG A 206 9.02 2.35 1.62
CA ARG A 206 9.27 2.29 0.17
C ARG A 206 9.67 0.89 -0.27
N GLN A 207 10.58 0.25 0.45
CA GLN A 207 10.99 -1.14 0.20
C GLN A 207 9.81 -2.11 0.34
N ALA A 208 8.92 -1.86 1.29
CA ALA A 208 7.67 -2.60 1.46
C ALA A 208 6.56 -2.26 0.44
N ARG A 209 6.80 -1.33 -0.50
CA ARG A 209 5.81 -0.78 -1.45
C ARG A 209 4.55 -0.23 -0.77
N LEU A 210 4.68 0.25 0.46
CA LEU A 210 3.63 0.89 1.21
C LEU A 210 3.54 2.36 0.77
N SER A 211 2.32 2.87 0.56
CA SER A 211 2.15 4.28 0.24
C SER A 211 2.43 5.12 1.49
N CYS A 212 3.38 6.05 1.37
CA CYS A 212 3.54 7.13 2.33
C CYS A 212 2.53 8.23 1.94
N PRO A 213 1.45 8.45 2.72
CA PRO A 213 0.37 9.36 2.31
C PRO A 213 0.79 10.84 2.25
N VAL A 214 1.98 11.18 2.75
CA VAL A 214 2.50 12.55 2.77
C VAL A 214 3.78 12.63 1.94
N GLN A 215 3.75 13.43 0.86
CA GLN A 215 4.97 13.84 0.16
C GLN A 215 5.76 14.79 1.07
N VAL A 216 6.66 14.25 1.88
CA VAL A 216 7.59 15.05 2.67
C VAL A 216 8.65 15.61 1.71
N ARG A 217 8.41 16.80 1.16
CA ARG A 217 9.45 17.56 0.45
C ARG A 217 10.26 18.33 1.50
N GLY A 218 11.58 18.13 1.48
CA GLY A 218 12.51 18.99 2.22
C GLY A 218 12.43 20.44 1.70
N PRO A 219 12.94 21.42 2.47
CA PRO A 219 12.92 22.82 2.05
C PRO A 219 13.56 22.97 0.67
N GLN A 220 12.81 23.56 -0.26
CA GLN A 220 13.37 24.03 -1.53
C GLN A 220 14.18 25.27 -1.20
N PHE A 221 15.50 25.17 -1.37
CA PHE A 221 16.41 26.31 -1.32
C PHE A 221 16.17 27.25 -2.51
#